data_AF-A0A2S5AE67-F1
#
_entry.id   AF-A0A2S5AE67-F1
#
_cell.length_a   1.000
_cell.length_b   1.000
_cell.length_c   1.000
_cell.angle_alpha   90.00
_cell.angle_beta   90.00
_cell.angle_gamma   90.00
#
_symmetry.space_group_name_H-M   'P 1'
#
loop_
_entity.id
_entity.type
_entity.pdbx_description
1 polymer ?
#
loop_
_entity_poly.entity_id
_entity_poly.type
_entity_poly.pdbx_seq_one_letter_code
_entity_poly.pdbx_strand_id
1 'polypeptide(L)'
;MFEQLTQLVQQYGNEVVVKNNAIPNEHNEAVMTEAGGSILLGLQDMVAGGNFGDLAGMLSGKSPIDMNNPVVKELAGKVTDNLGSKFGISSETASGVADGLIPQVLSGLVNKAQDPNQPEFNVSDLIGSISGGNSAGLMDAVSKYGGQFGLDQDGDGQVGMSDAIAAVSKNSAGFGGLLSKLFGK
;
A
#
# COMPACT_ATOMS: atom_id res chain seq x y z
N MET A 1 -4.99 -10.52 -0.03
CA MET A 1 -4.85 -9.09 0.36
C MET A 1 -6.02 -8.60 1.20
N PHE A 2 -7.29 -8.82 0.82
CA PHE A 2 -8.43 -8.46 1.68
C PHE A 2 -8.26 -8.93 3.14
N GLU A 3 -7.84 -10.18 3.34
CA GLU A 3 -7.55 -10.71 4.67
C GLU A 3 -6.47 -9.91 5.43
N GLN A 4 -5.43 -9.45 4.74
CA GLN A 4 -4.37 -8.62 5.33
C GLN A 4 -4.92 -7.29 5.82
N LEU A 5 -5.77 -6.64 5.00
CA LEU A 5 -6.48 -5.43 5.40
C LEU A 5 -7.41 -5.68 6.58
N THR A 6 -8.20 -6.75 6.55
CA THR A 6 -9.11 -7.11 7.64
C THR A 6 -8.36 -7.34 8.95
N GLN A 7 -7.23 -8.04 8.92
CA GLN A 7 -6.37 -8.24 10.10
C GLN A 7 -5.85 -6.91 10.65
N LEU A 8 -5.37 -6.01 9.79
CA LEU A 8 -4.89 -4.68 10.21
C LEU A 8 -6.04 -3.82 10.75
N VAL A 9 -7.22 -3.85 10.13
CA VAL A 9 -8.40 -3.13 10.62
C VAL A 9 -8.83 -3.68 11.98
N GLN A 10 -8.83 -5.00 12.18
CA GLN A 10 -9.11 -5.59 13.49
C GLN A 10 -8.07 -5.17 14.55
N GLN A 11 -6.81 -5.12 14.16
CA GLN A 11 -5.72 -4.68 15.04
C GLN A 11 -5.87 -3.21 15.48
N TYR A 12 -6.27 -2.32 14.58
CA TYR A 12 -6.37 -0.88 14.86
C TYR A 12 -7.79 -0.40 15.22
N GLY A 13 -8.81 -1.23 14.99
CA GLY A 13 -10.22 -0.89 15.17
C GLY A 13 -10.73 -0.95 16.60
N ASN A 14 -9.93 -1.42 17.56
CA ASN A 14 -10.38 -1.52 18.95
C ASN A 14 -10.82 -0.17 19.52
N GLU A 15 -10.02 0.89 19.33
CA GLU A 15 -10.34 2.21 19.90
C GLU A 15 -11.49 2.90 19.18
N VAL A 16 -11.52 2.85 17.85
CA VAL A 16 -12.44 3.67 17.05
C VAL A 16 -13.74 2.97 16.67
N VAL A 17 -13.77 1.64 16.75
CA VAL A 17 -14.98 0.83 16.54
C VAL A 17 -15.45 0.20 17.85
N VAL A 18 -14.62 -0.62 18.50
CA VAL A 18 -15.09 -1.44 19.64
C VAL A 18 -15.40 -0.62 20.89
N LYS A 19 -14.58 0.40 21.18
CA LYS A 19 -14.79 1.30 22.33
C LYS A 19 -15.70 2.49 22.00
N ASN A 20 -16.21 2.55 20.78
CA ASN A 20 -17.03 3.66 20.32
C ASN A 20 -18.51 3.38 20.61
N ASN A 21 -19.05 4.03 21.64
CA ASN A 21 -20.44 3.84 22.07
C ASN A 21 -21.49 4.24 21.01
N ALA A 22 -21.11 4.98 19.97
CA ALA A 22 -22.00 5.32 18.86
C ALA A 22 -22.19 4.16 17.86
N ILE A 23 -21.39 3.09 17.99
CA ILE A 23 -21.47 1.89 17.15
C ILE A 23 -21.96 0.75 18.05
N PRO A 24 -23.12 0.13 17.75
CA PRO A 24 -23.59 -1.04 18.48
C PRO A 24 -22.55 -2.16 18.42
N ASN A 25 -22.29 -2.80 19.57
CA ASN A 25 -21.23 -3.80 19.67
C ASN A 25 -21.46 -5.01 18.74
N GLU A 26 -22.72 -5.32 18.46
CA GLU A 26 -23.13 -6.36 17.52
C GLU A 26 -22.71 -6.06 16.07
N HIS A 27 -22.37 -4.81 15.76
CA HIS A 27 -21.89 -4.37 14.45
C HIS A 27 -20.38 -4.24 14.36
N ASN A 28 -19.62 -4.35 15.46
CA ASN A 28 -18.18 -4.08 15.45
C ASN A 28 -17.42 -4.89 14.40
N GLU A 29 -17.62 -6.21 14.34
CA GLU A 29 -16.96 -7.05 13.33
C GLU A 29 -17.37 -6.73 11.90
N ALA A 30 -18.66 -6.42 11.69
CA ALA A 30 -19.19 -6.09 10.37
C ALA A 30 -18.67 -4.73 9.89
N VAL A 31 -18.60 -3.73 10.78
CA VAL A 31 -18.03 -2.41 10.52
C VAL A 31 -16.55 -2.52 10.19
N MET A 32 -15.78 -3.30 10.95
CA MET A 32 -14.35 -3.52 10.67
C MET A 32 -14.14 -4.22 9.32
N THR A 33 -14.93 -5.25 9.03
CA THR A 33 -14.88 -5.96 7.73
C THR A 33 -15.22 -5.03 6.57
N GLU A 34 -16.26 -4.22 6.72
CA GLU A 34 -16.69 -3.26 5.69
C GLU A 34 -15.65 -2.15 5.47
N ALA A 35 -15.04 -1.64 6.54
CA ALA A 35 -13.96 -0.66 6.44
C ALA A 35 -12.77 -1.23 5.66
N GLY A 36 -12.36 -2.47 5.96
CA GLY A 36 -11.31 -3.16 5.21
C GLY A 36 -11.65 -3.35 3.73
N GLY A 37 -12.90 -3.71 3.43
CA GLY A 37 -13.40 -3.83 2.05
C GLY A 37 -13.45 -2.50 1.31
N SER A 38 -13.87 -1.44 2.01
CA SER A 38 -13.94 -0.08 1.46
C SER A 38 -12.55 0.47 1.14
N ILE A 39 -11.57 0.21 2.01
CA ILE A 39 -10.16 0.54 1.76
C ILE A 39 -9.65 -0.19 0.51
N LEU A 40 -9.91 -1.51 0.41
CA LEU A 40 -9.52 -2.31 -0.74
C LEU A 40 -10.10 -1.75 -2.05
N LEU A 41 -11.43 -1.58 -2.08
CA LEU A 41 -12.12 -1.09 -3.26
C LEU A 41 -11.66 0.31 -3.63
N GLY A 42 -11.42 1.19 -2.66
CA GLY A 42 -10.90 2.53 -2.94
C GLY A 42 -9.50 2.53 -3.54
N LEU A 43 -8.61 1.64 -3.08
CA LEU A 43 -7.29 1.46 -3.68
C LEU A 43 -7.40 0.96 -5.13
N GLN A 44 -8.30 0.01 -5.39
CA GLN A 44 -8.57 -0.52 -6.73
C GLN A 44 -9.14 0.55 -7.66
N ASP A 45 -10.09 1.35 -7.18
CA ASP A 45 -10.70 2.45 -7.93
C ASP A 45 -9.68 3.53 -8.28
N MET A 46 -8.76 3.86 -7.37
CA MET A 46 -7.68 4.82 -7.65
C MET A 46 -6.76 4.33 -8.77
N VAL A 47 -6.41 3.04 -8.78
CA VAL A 47 -5.62 2.45 -9.87
C VAL A 47 -6.39 2.47 -11.18
N ALA A 48 -7.67 2.09 -11.17
CA ALA A 48 -8.53 2.12 -12.35
C ALA A 48 -8.76 3.55 -12.89
N GLY A 49 -8.81 4.54 -11.99
CA GLY A 49 -8.99 5.96 -12.30
C GLY A 49 -7.71 6.68 -12.73
N GLY A 50 -6.56 6.00 -12.76
CA GLY A 50 -5.28 6.59 -13.16
C GLY A 50 -4.55 7.36 -12.06
N ASN A 51 -5.00 7.27 -10.81
CA ASN A 51 -4.35 7.90 -9.66
C ASN A 51 -3.18 7.06 -9.08
N PHE A 52 -2.48 6.31 -9.95
CA PHE A 52 -1.41 5.43 -9.52
C PHE A 52 -0.20 6.21 -8.98
N GLY A 53 0.03 7.45 -9.43
CA GLY A 53 1.17 8.26 -9.00
C GLY A 53 1.16 8.59 -7.50
N ASP A 54 0.02 9.05 -6.99
CA ASP A 54 -0.14 9.35 -5.57
C ASP A 54 -0.04 8.07 -4.72
N LEU A 55 -0.64 6.98 -5.20
CA LEU A 55 -0.52 5.66 -4.58
C LEU A 55 0.94 5.19 -4.56
N ALA A 56 1.66 5.27 -5.68
CA ALA A 56 3.06 4.86 -5.77
C ALA A 56 3.94 5.67 -4.82
N GLY A 57 3.76 7.00 -4.77
CA GLY A 57 4.49 7.86 -3.84
C GLY A 57 4.23 7.50 -2.38
N MET A 58 2.99 7.12 -2.04
CA MET A 58 2.65 6.63 -0.70
C MET A 58 3.30 5.26 -0.41
N LEU A 59 3.15 4.28 -1.32
CA LEU A 59 3.69 2.92 -1.18
C LEU A 59 5.21 2.88 -1.14
N SER A 60 5.89 3.80 -1.83
CA SER A 60 7.35 3.92 -1.82
C SER A 60 7.88 4.72 -0.62
N GLY A 61 7.01 5.19 0.28
CA GLY A 61 7.39 6.01 1.45
C GLY A 61 7.82 7.44 1.12
N LYS A 62 7.57 7.92 -0.11
CA LYS A 62 7.89 9.30 -0.54
C LYS A 62 6.81 10.31 -0.15
N SER A 63 5.61 9.82 0.13
CA SER A 63 4.49 10.63 0.63
C SER A 63 4.06 10.14 2.02
N PRO A 64 3.77 11.05 2.96
CA PRO A 64 3.31 10.67 4.30
C PRO A 64 1.96 9.96 4.21
N ILE A 65 1.72 9.00 5.12
CA ILE A 65 0.45 8.29 5.26
C ILE A 65 -0.35 8.98 6.37
N ASP A 66 -0.93 10.13 6.05
CA ASP A 66 -1.73 10.94 6.98
C ASP A 66 -2.95 11.56 6.28
N MET A 67 -3.80 12.24 7.02
CA MET A 67 -5.02 12.87 6.49
C MET A 67 -4.76 14.04 5.53
N ASN A 68 -3.51 14.46 5.28
CA ASN A 68 -3.18 15.42 4.23
C ASN A 68 -2.93 14.74 2.88
N ASN A 69 -2.64 13.43 2.88
CA ASN A 69 -2.40 12.65 1.68
C ASN A 69 -3.71 12.46 0.87
N PRO A 70 -3.70 12.70 -0.45
CA PRO A 70 -4.88 12.56 -1.31
C PRO A 70 -5.47 11.14 -1.31
N VAL A 71 -4.60 10.12 -1.31
CA VAL A 71 -5.01 8.70 -1.22
C VAL A 71 -5.77 8.46 0.07
N VAL A 72 -5.23 8.93 1.21
CA VAL A 72 -5.86 8.74 2.52
C VAL A 72 -7.22 9.45 2.57
N LYS A 73 -7.32 10.68 2.07
CA LYS A 73 -8.59 11.44 2.02
C LYS A 73 -9.64 10.74 1.17
N GLU A 74 -9.27 10.24 0.01
CA GLU A 74 -10.20 9.54 -0.89
C GLU A 74 -10.75 8.26 -0.24
N LEU A 75 -9.87 7.48 0.40
CA LEU A 75 -10.28 6.29 1.15
C LEU A 75 -11.17 6.66 2.34
N ALA A 76 -10.87 7.76 3.04
CA ALA A 76 -11.68 8.24 4.16
C ALA A 76 -13.10 8.59 3.73
N GLY A 77 -13.27 9.24 2.58
CA GLY A 77 -14.58 9.46 1.97
C GLY A 77 -15.32 8.15 1.70
N LYS A 78 -14.69 7.21 0.99
CA LYS A 78 -15.30 5.92 0.66
C LYS A 78 -15.71 5.09 1.89
N VAL A 79 -14.84 5.02 2.90
CA VAL A 79 -15.15 4.33 4.16
C VAL A 79 -16.32 5.02 4.87
N THR A 80 -16.30 6.35 4.98
CA THR A 80 -17.39 7.13 5.59
C THR A 80 -18.72 6.83 4.91
N ASP A 81 -18.76 6.93 3.58
CA ASP A 81 -19.96 6.71 2.77
C ASP A 81 -20.51 5.28 2.94
N ASN A 82 -19.63 4.27 2.89
CA ASN A 82 -20.04 2.87 3.00
C ASN A 82 -20.54 2.52 4.40
N LEU A 83 -19.85 2.98 5.45
CA LEU A 83 -20.27 2.73 6.83
C LEU A 83 -21.61 3.41 7.13
N GLY A 84 -21.79 4.65 6.70
CA GLY A 84 -23.05 5.38 6.87
C GLY A 84 -24.19 4.69 6.12
N SER A 85 -23.97 4.33 4.85
CA SER A 85 -25.00 3.72 4.00
C SER A 85 -25.41 2.32 4.45
N LYS A 86 -24.47 1.50 4.93
CA LYS A 86 -24.76 0.09 5.28
C LYS A 86 -25.22 -0.13 6.71
N PHE A 87 -24.69 0.63 7.65
CA PHE A 87 -24.96 0.43 9.08
C PHE A 87 -25.80 1.54 9.70
N GLY A 88 -26.15 2.58 8.93
CA GLY A 88 -26.89 3.73 9.45
C GLY A 88 -26.07 4.56 10.45
N ILE A 89 -24.73 4.47 10.38
CA ILE A 89 -23.81 5.21 11.24
C ILE A 89 -23.80 6.68 10.79
N SER A 90 -23.75 7.62 11.74
CA SER A 90 -23.69 9.04 11.42
C SER A 90 -22.40 9.39 10.65
N SER A 91 -22.44 10.43 9.80
CA SER A 91 -21.24 10.87 9.07
C SER A 91 -20.09 11.20 10.02
N GLU A 92 -20.34 11.93 11.11
CA GLU A 92 -19.33 12.22 12.13
C GLU A 92 -18.71 10.95 12.74
N THR A 93 -19.53 9.96 13.11
CA THR A 93 -19.02 8.70 13.67
C THR A 93 -18.21 7.93 12.64
N ALA A 94 -18.70 7.82 11.41
CA ALA A 94 -18.03 7.11 10.33
C ALA A 94 -16.70 7.79 9.91
N SER A 95 -16.66 9.12 9.87
CA SER A 95 -15.42 9.87 9.66
C SER A 95 -14.44 9.68 10.80
N GLY A 96 -14.88 9.67 12.07
CA GLY A 96 -14.01 9.35 13.20
C GLY A 96 -13.39 7.95 13.12
N VAL A 97 -14.15 6.96 12.62
CA VAL A 97 -13.64 5.62 12.31
C VAL A 97 -12.59 5.68 11.21
N ALA A 98 -12.89 6.36 10.10
CA ALA A 98 -11.99 6.49 8.96
C ALA A 98 -10.66 7.16 9.33
N ASP A 99 -10.72 8.29 10.04
CA ASP A 99 -9.56 9.10 10.44
C ASP A 99 -8.60 8.32 11.36
N GLY A 100 -9.15 7.49 12.25
CA GLY A 100 -8.35 6.67 13.16
C GLY A 100 -7.86 5.35 12.57
N LEU A 101 -8.60 4.75 11.63
CA LEU A 101 -8.24 3.48 11.01
C LEU A 101 -7.30 3.63 9.83
N ILE A 102 -7.65 4.46 8.86
CA ILE A 102 -7.05 4.39 7.51
C ILE A 102 -5.55 4.65 7.55
N PRO A 103 -5.04 5.71 8.21
CA PRO A 103 -3.61 5.94 8.27
C PRO A 103 -2.84 4.76 8.88
N GLN A 104 -3.39 4.15 9.94
CA GLN A 104 -2.77 3.03 10.65
C GLN A 104 -2.78 1.76 9.80
N VAL A 105 -3.91 1.45 9.17
CA VAL A 105 -4.07 0.27 8.29
C VAL A 105 -3.15 0.37 7.08
N LEU A 106 -3.11 1.53 6.41
CA LEU A 106 -2.22 1.73 5.27
C LEU A 106 -0.75 1.67 5.67
N SER A 107 -0.38 2.29 6.80
CA SER A 107 0.98 2.23 7.33
C SER A 107 1.38 0.79 7.65
N GLY A 108 0.51 0.03 8.32
CA GLY A 108 0.73 -1.38 8.61
C GLY A 108 0.86 -2.22 7.34
N LEU A 109 0.06 -1.94 6.30
CA LEU A 109 0.11 -2.65 5.03
C LEU A 109 1.42 -2.39 4.28
N VAL A 110 1.83 -1.12 4.18
CA VAL A 110 3.10 -0.73 3.53
C VAL A 110 4.29 -1.32 4.29
N ASN A 111 4.29 -1.20 5.62
CA ASN A 111 5.35 -1.78 6.45
C ASN A 111 5.43 -3.29 6.28
N LYS A 112 4.28 -3.99 6.24
CA LYS A 112 4.25 -5.44 6.03
C LYS A 112 4.78 -5.81 4.65
N ALA A 113 4.41 -5.06 3.60
CA ALA A 113 4.88 -5.28 2.24
C ALA A 113 6.38 -5.02 2.04
N GLN A 114 6.98 -4.19 2.91
CA GLN A 114 8.40 -3.85 2.88
C GLN A 114 9.25 -4.68 3.88
N ASP A 115 8.62 -5.51 4.72
CA ASP A 115 9.34 -6.30 5.72
C ASP A 115 10.08 -7.48 5.07
N PRO A 116 11.44 -7.52 5.12
CA PRO A 116 12.20 -8.62 4.55
C PRO A 116 11.95 -9.97 5.23
N ASN A 117 11.33 -9.98 6.42
CA ASN A 117 10.97 -11.20 7.15
C ASN A 117 9.57 -11.73 6.78
N GLN A 118 8.81 -11.02 5.94
CA GLN A 118 7.47 -11.38 5.48
C GLN A 118 7.46 -11.59 3.95
N PRO A 119 8.26 -12.50 3.39
CA PRO A 119 8.40 -12.65 1.93
C PRO A 119 7.10 -13.06 1.22
N GLU A 120 6.15 -13.66 1.95
CA GLU A 120 4.84 -14.08 1.43
C GLU A 120 3.91 -12.91 1.08
N PHE A 121 4.21 -11.70 1.52
CA PHE A 121 3.46 -10.50 1.17
C PHE A 121 4.42 -9.34 0.95
N ASN A 122 4.88 -9.17 -0.29
CA ASN A 122 5.80 -8.10 -0.67
C ASN A 122 5.09 -6.96 -1.45
N VAL A 123 5.84 -5.91 -1.80
CA VAL A 123 5.34 -4.77 -2.57
C VAL A 123 4.74 -5.20 -3.92
N SER A 124 5.31 -6.20 -4.60
CA SER A 124 4.77 -6.70 -5.87
C SER A 124 3.40 -7.37 -5.69
N ASP A 125 3.21 -8.15 -4.62
CA ASP A 125 1.92 -8.76 -4.28
C ASP A 125 0.87 -7.71 -3.91
N LEU A 126 1.30 -6.66 -3.21
CA LEU A 126 0.45 -5.51 -2.90
C LEU A 126 -0.02 -4.80 -4.17
N ILE A 127 0.90 -4.44 -5.08
CA ILE A 127 0.54 -3.80 -6.36
C ILE A 127 -0.32 -4.72 -7.21
N GLY A 128 0.00 -6.01 -7.29
CA GLY A 128 -0.79 -7.01 -8.02
C GLY A 128 -2.22 -7.12 -7.49
N SER A 129 -2.40 -7.12 -6.17
CA SER A 129 -3.72 -7.22 -5.56
C SER A 129 -4.55 -5.93 -5.67
N ILE A 130 -3.93 -4.76 -5.61
CA ILE A 130 -4.61 -3.48 -5.85
C ILE A 130 -4.95 -3.29 -7.34
N SER A 131 -4.11 -3.75 -8.25
CA SER A 131 -4.42 -3.71 -9.69
C SER A 131 -5.45 -4.76 -10.15
N GLY A 132 -6.02 -5.53 -9.21
CA GLY A 132 -7.00 -6.58 -9.52
C GLY A 132 -6.42 -7.74 -10.34
N GLY A 133 -5.10 -7.95 -10.27
CA GLY A 133 -4.39 -8.94 -11.09
C GLY A 133 -4.22 -8.54 -12.56
N ASN A 134 -4.47 -7.29 -12.92
CA ASN A 134 -4.30 -6.83 -14.29
C ASN A 134 -2.82 -6.57 -14.60
N SER A 135 -2.18 -7.53 -15.29
CA SER A 135 -0.77 -7.43 -15.70
C SER A 135 -0.45 -6.21 -16.57
N ALA A 136 -1.44 -5.66 -17.30
CA ALA A 136 -1.22 -4.45 -18.10
C ALA A 136 -1.03 -3.21 -17.20
N GLY A 137 -1.82 -3.10 -16.13
CA GLY A 137 -1.67 -2.03 -15.14
C GLY A 137 -0.37 -2.16 -14.34
N LEU A 138 0.03 -3.39 -14.02
CA LEU A 138 1.32 -3.66 -13.38
C LEU A 138 2.51 -3.27 -14.29
N MET A 139 2.48 -3.62 -15.57
CA MET A 139 3.57 -3.27 -16.48
C MET A 139 3.68 -1.77 -16.69
N ASP A 140 2.55 -1.07 -16.88
CA ASP A 140 2.53 0.40 -16.96
C ASP A 140 3.04 1.04 -15.66
N ALA A 141 2.65 0.49 -14.52
CA ALA A 141 3.12 0.92 -13.21
C ALA A 141 4.64 0.75 -13.04
N VAL A 142 5.19 -0.41 -13.40
CA VAL A 142 6.62 -0.68 -13.32
C VAL A 142 7.40 0.23 -14.26
N SER A 143 6.94 0.42 -15.49
CA SER A 143 7.61 1.29 -16.45
C SER A 143 7.61 2.76 -16.02
N LYS A 144 6.51 3.25 -15.42
CA LYS A 144 6.38 4.66 -15.02
C LYS A 144 6.92 4.97 -13.62
N TYR A 145 6.78 4.03 -12.69
CA TYR A 145 7.03 4.24 -11.27
C TYR A 145 8.05 3.28 -10.68
N GLY A 146 8.53 2.30 -11.44
CA GLY A 146 9.53 1.35 -10.93
C GLY A 146 10.82 2.03 -10.47
N GLY A 147 11.21 3.16 -11.08
CA GLY A 147 12.31 3.98 -10.57
C GLY A 147 12.05 4.55 -9.18
N GLN A 148 10.78 4.79 -8.81
CA GLN A 148 10.44 5.20 -7.43
C GLN A 148 10.63 4.08 -6.41
N PHE A 149 10.59 2.83 -6.85
CA PHE A 149 10.85 1.64 -6.06
C PHE A 149 12.30 1.16 -6.17
N GLY A 150 13.21 1.96 -6.74
CA GLY A 150 14.63 1.64 -6.86
C GLY A 150 14.95 0.59 -7.92
N LEU A 151 14.04 0.35 -8.87
CA LEU A 151 14.27 -0.57 -9.99
C LEU A 151 15.07 0.07 -11.14
N ASP A 152 15.14 1.41 -11.18
CA ASP A 152 15.99 2.19 -12.07
C ASP A 152 17.43 2.18 -11.51
N GLN A 153 18.26 1.29 -12.06
CA GLN A 153 19.62 1.02 -11.60
C GLN A 153 20.66 1.88 -12.29
N ASP A 154 20.39 2.35 -13.51
CA ASP A 154 21.29 3.20 -14.28
C ASP A 154 20.96 4.71 -14.17
N GLY A 155 19.81 5.05 -13.59
CA GLY A 155 19.38 6.41 -13.28
C GLY A 155 18.82 7.17 -14.49
N ASP A 156 18.42 6.48 -15.55
CA ASP A 156 17.89 7.09 -16.77
C ASP A 156 16.41 7.49 -16.68
N GLY A 157 15.76 7.17 -15.55
CA GLY A 157 14.36 7.50 -15.27
C GLY A 157 13.37 6.51 -15.87
N GLN A 158 13.83 5.44 -16.52
CA GLN A 158 13.01 4.34 -17.02
C GLN A 158 13.36 3.04 -16.28
N VAL A 159 12.48 2.06 -16.39
CA VAL A 159 12.78 0.69 -15.95
C VAL A 159 12.78 -0.21 -17.17
N GLY A 160 13.94 -0.81 -17.47
CA GLY A 160 14.16 -1.58 -18.68
C GLY A 160 15.33 -2.56 -18.61
N MET A 161 15.73 -3.05 -19.78
CA MET A 161 16.82 -4.01 -19.91
C MET A 161 18.17 -3.44 -19.46
N SER A 162 18.36 -2.12 -19.63
CA SER A 162 19.55 -1.41 -19.17
C SER A 162 19.72 -1.53 -17.67
N ASP A 163 18.64 -1.47 -16.89
CA ASP A 163 18.67 -1.66 -15.44
C ASP A 163 19.04 -3.08 -15.04
N ALA A 164 18.52 -4.07 -15.76
CA ALA A 164 18.89 -5.46 -15.51
C ALA A 164 20.39 -5.70 -15.77
N ILE A 165 20.93 -5.11 -16.85
CA ILE A 165 22.35 -5.16 -17.18
C ILE A 165 23.16 -4.41 -16.12
N ALA A 166 22.70 -3.23 -15.69
CA ALA A 166 23.33 -2.43 -14.65
C ALA A 166 23.35 -3.17 -13.31
N ALA A 167 22.25 -3.82 -12.90
CA ALA A 167 22.17 -4.62 -11.68
C ALA A 167 23.20 -5.77 -11.67
N VAL A 168 23.30 -6.51 -12.78
CA VAL A 168 24.28 -7.61 -12.93
C VAL A 168 25.70 -7.06 -12.98
N SER A 169 25.94 -5.98 -13.73
CA SER A 169 27.26 -5.36 -13.85
C SER A 169 27.74 -4.80 -12.52
N LYS A 170 26.88 -4.13 -11.75
CA LYS A 170 27.17 -3.56 -10.42
C LYS A 170 27.50 -4.66 -9.41
N ASN A 171 26.81 -5.79 -9.46
CA ASN A 171 27.18 -6.99 -8.67
C ASN A 171 28.49 -7.64 -9.15
N SER A 172 28.77 -7.63 -10.46
CA SER A 172 30.02 -8.17 -11.02
C SER A 172 31.25 -7.31 -10.69
N ALA A 173 31.09 -5.98 -10.61
CA ALA A 173 32.13 -5.04 -10.17
C ALA A 173 32.49 -5.24 -8.68
N GLY A 174 31.51 -5.60 -7.84
CA GLY A 174 31.74 -5.97 -6.44
C GLY A 174 32.56 -7.26 -6.29
N PHE A 175 32.32 -8.26 -7.14
CA PHE A 175 33.06 -9.53 -7.10
C PHE A 175 34.46 -9.43 -7.72
N GLY A 176 34.61 -8.65 -8.80
CA GLY A 176 35.91 -8.38 -9.42
C GLY A 176 36.85 -7.55 -8.53
N GLY A 177 36.32 -6.62 -7.76
CA GLY A 177 37.08 -5.85 -6.77
C GLY A 177 37.56 -6.67 -5.57
N LEU A 178 36.81 -7.69 -5.16
CA LEU A 178 37.19 -8.61 -4.08
C LEU A 178 38.21 -9.66 -4.55
N LEU A 179 38.07 -10.20 -5.76
CA LEU A 179 39.08 -11.09 -6.35
C LEU A 179 40.39 -10.33 -6.64
N SER A 180 40.31 -9.09 -7.12
CA SER A 180 41.50 -8.25 -7.32
C SER A 180 42.17 -7.83 -6.01
N LYS A 181 41.44 -7.79 -4.88
CA LYS A 181 42.02 -7.55 -3.54
C LYS A 181 42.52 -8.83 -2.86
N LEU A 182 41.99 -10.00 -3.23
CA LEU A 182 42.42 -11.30 -2.70
C LEU A 182 43.61 -11.90 -3.47
N PHE A 183 43.74 -11.57 -4.76
CA PHE A 183 44.81 -12.07 -5.63
C PHE A 183 45.74 -10.96 -6.17
N GLY A 184 45.47 -9.70 -5.84
CA GLY A 184 46.33 -8.57 -6.17
C GLY A 184 47.25 -8.17 -5.02
N LYS A 185 48.39 -8.88 -4.94
CA LYS A 185 49.58 -8.68 -4.07
C LYS A 185 49.38 -8.83 -2.56
#